data_AF-H1KVV8-F1
#
_entry.id   AF-H1KVV8-F1
#
_cell.length_a   1.000
_cell.length_b   1.000
_cell.length_c   1.000
_cell.angle_alpha   90.00
_cell.angle_beta   90.00
_cell.angle_gamma   90.00
#
_symmetry.space_group_name_H-M   'P 1'
#
loop_
_entity.id
_entity.type
_entity.pdbx_description
1 polymer ?
#
loop_
_entity_poly.entity_id
_entity_poly.type
_entity_poly.pdbx_seq_one_letter_code
_entity_poly.pdbx_strand_id
1 'polypeptide(L)'
;ALAAALSLLVLLAGAVLGRLGRASRDALVRGFSLMRRLFPATLSLQILAATASFVAAVTFEAAALLQGGFDGGALKLLAIAVVAVGAVVFVAGSTVLGLRRALGAFEPDPLPIIGRTVTPEQAPGLWRLLEGLAARLGALKPEAVVVGLTEGFFVSAGPAVLEPGRARVTGRILYLPLPYLALMRGDEVAAIIGHELAHYAGGDTTYSQRFLPIYAGVERSLDAVAEGHQGSLGLLGPSLRLGVFVMERFHLAVRHWSRTREFAADAAGASVTSIDASARALLRTGAVGPRIFETLQAAADAPDAAPP
;
A
#
# COMPACT_ATOMS: atom_id res chain seq x y z
N ALA A 1 -21.70 -16.06 -20.75
CA ALA A 1 -22.35 -16.47 -19.48
C ALA A 1 -21.34 -16.65 -18.34
N LEU A 2 -20.33 -17.54 -18.46
CA LEU A 2 -19.36 -17.83 -17.40
C LEU A 2 -18.63 -16.57 -16.87
N ALA A 3 -18.04 -15.76 -17.75
CA ALA A 3 -17.33 -14.54 -17.34
C ALA A 3 -18.23 -13.55 -16.59
N ALA A 4 -19.49 -13.39 -17.01
CA ALA A 4 -20.45 -12.51 -16.35
C ALA A 4 -20.87 -13.03 -14.97
N ALA A 5 -21.09 -14.35 -14.83
CA ALA A 5 -21.40 -14.96 -13.54
C ALA A 5 -20.25 -14.83 -12.54
N LEU A 6 -19.00 -15.02 -13.00
CA LEU A 6 -17.80 -14.80 -12.20
C LEU A 6 -17.68 -13.32 -11.76
N SER A 7 -17.92 -12.37 -12.67
CA SER A 7 -17.94 -10.95 -12.32
C SER A 7 -18.95 -10.62 -11.22
N LEU A 8 -20.19 -11.14 -11.34
CA LEU A 8 -21.23 -10.90 -10.35
C LEU A 8 -20.86 -11.50 -8.99
N LEU A 9 -20.30 -12.72 -8.98
CA LEU A 9 -19.84 -13.37 -7.77
C LEU A 9 -18.73 -12.55 -7.09
N VAL A 10 -17.77 -12.05 -7.86
CA VAL A 10 -16.69 -11.18 -7.35
C VAL A 10 -17.24 -9.88 -6.77
N LEU A 11 -18.18 -9.22 -7.46
CA LEU A 11 -18.81 -7.99 -6.98
C LEU A 11 -19.54 -8.21 -5.65
N LEU A 12 -20.36 -9.27 -5.57
CA LEU A 12 -21.10 -9.61 -4.36
C LEU A 12 -20.16 -9.98 -3.21
N ALA A 13 -19.18 -10.86 -3.47
CA ALA A 13 -18.20 -11.26 -2.48
C ALA A 13 -17.37 -10.07 -1.97
N GLY A 14 -16.86 -9.22 -2.87
CA GLY A 14 -16.12 -8.01 -2.49
C GLY A 14 -16.98 -7.03 -1.69
N ALA A 15 -18.24 -6.84 -2.07
CA ALA A 15 -19.16 -5.97 -1.34
C ALA A 15 -19.45 -6.49 0.08
N VAL A 16 -19.70 -7.80 0.23
CA VAL A 16 -19.97 -8.45 1.52
C VAL A 16 -18.72 -8.44 2.40
N LEU A 17 -17.57 -8.89 1.88
CA LEU A 17 -16.31 -8.92 2.62
C LEU A 17 -15.88 -7.52 3.07
N GLY A 18 -16.03 -6.49 2.23
CA GLY A 18 -15.75 -5.11 2.62
C GLY A 18 -16.68 -4.60 3.74
N ARG A 19 -17.97 -4.96 3.71
CA ARG A 19 -18.92 -4.59 4.78
C ARG A 19 -18.59 -5.32 6.09
N LEU A 20 -18.34 -6.63 6.03
CA LEU A 20 -17.94 -7.41 7.21
C LEU A 20 -16.60 -6.93 7.77
N GLY A 21 -15.66 -6.58 6.90
CA GLY A 21 -14.37 -6.03 7.29
C GLY A 21 -14.48 -4.68 8.00
N ARG A 22 -15.49 -3.85 7.68
CA ARG A 22 -15.77 -2.63 8.45
C ARG A 22 -16.29 -2.93 9.85
N ALA A 23 -17.06 -4.00 10.03
CA ALA A 23 -17.63 -4.37 11.32
C ALA A 23 -16.62 -5.08 12.24
N SER A 24 -15.64 -5.80 11.67
CA SER A 24 -14.62 -6.53 12.44
C SER A 24 -13.27 -6.54 11.74
N ARG A 25 -12.20 -6.19 12.47
CA ARG A 25 -10.80 -6.29 12.00
C ARG A 25 -10.43 -7.71 11.62
N ASP A 26 -10.84 -8.70 12.41
CA ASP A 26 -10.57 -10.10 12.09
C ASP A 26 -11.27 -10.54 10.81
N ALA A 27 -12.50 -10.09 10.59
CA ALA A 27 -13.20 -10.32 9.33
C ALA A 27 -12.51 -9.62 8.15
N LEU A 28 -11.92 -8.45 8.37
CA LEU A 28 -11.11 -7.74 7.37
C LEU A 28 -9.88 -8.54 6.98
N VAL A 29 -9.08 -8.97 7.96
CA VAL A 29 -7.85 -9.75 7.72
C VAL A 29 -8.17 -11.09 7.05
N ARG A 30 -9.17 -11.83 7.55
CA ARG A 30 -9.60 -13.11 6.96
C ARG A 30 -10.17 -12.92 5.55
N GLY A 31 -11.03 -11.93 5.37
CA GLY A 31 -11.66 -11.63 4.08
C GLY A 31 -10.64 -11.23 3.03
N PHE A 32 -9.63 -10.43 3.42
CA PHE A 32 -8.55 -10.05 2.53
C PHE A 32 -7.62 -11.23 2.21
N SER A 33 -7.32 -12.09 3.20
CA SER A 33 -6.55 -13.32 2.95
C SER A 33 -7.25 -14.25 1.96
N LEU A 34 -8.57 -14.42 2.11
CA LEU A 34 -9.41 -15.17 1.17
C LEU A 34 -9.37 -14.55 -0.24
N MET A 35 -9.55 -13.23 -0.32
CA MET A 35 -9.44 -12.48 -1.56
C MET A 35 -8.07 -12.71 -2.20
N ARG A 36 -6.97 -12.46 -1.49
CA ARG A 36 -5.61 -12.65 -2.01
C ARG A 36 -5.38 -14.05 -2.60
N ARG A 37 -5.99 -15.09 -2.01
CA ARG A 37 -5.87 -16.47 -2.48
C ARG A 37 -6.73 -16.79 -3.70
N LEU A 38 -7.98 -16.34 -3.73
CA LEU A 38 -8.96 -16.73 -4.76
C LEU A 38 -8.98 -15.75 -5.95
N PHE A 39 -8.66 -14.49 -5.70
CA PHE A 39 -8.81 -13.41 -6.64
C PHE A 39 -7.92 -13.54 -7.89
N PRO A 40 -6.61 -13.88 -7.79
CA PRO A 40 -5.80 -14.10 -8.99
C PRO A 40 -6.36 -15.20 -9.90
N ALA A 41 -6.82 -16.31 -9.32
CA ALA A 41 -7.39 -17.42 -10.07
C ALA A 41 -8.73 -17.05 -10.73
N THR A 42 -9.58 -16.33 -10.01
CA THR A 42 -10.89 -15.90 -10.51
C THR A 42 -10.76 -14.90 -11.66
N LEU A 43 -9.89 -13.88 -11.50
CA LEU A 43 -9.60 -12.94 -12.58
C LEU A 43 -8.93 -13.61 -13.78
N SER A 44 -8.01 -14.55 -13.53
CA SER A 44 -7.37 -15.31 -14.62
C SER A 44 -8.41 -16.11 -15.42
N LEU A 45 -9.32 -16.81 -14.73
CA LEU A 45 -10.39 -17.56 -15.37
C LEU A 45 -11.32 -16.65 -16.16
N GLN A 46 -11.64 -15.47 -15.63
CA GLN A 46 -12.46 -14.49 -16.32
C GLN A 46 -11.78 -13.95 -17.59
N ILE A 47 -10.49 -13.60 -17.51
CA ILE A 47 -9.69 -13.15 -18.66
C ILE A 47 -9.66 -14.25 -19.72
N LEU A 48 -9.33 -15.49 -19.36
CA LEU A 48 -9.28 -16.61 -20.28
C LEU A 48 -10.64 -16.91 -20.92
N ALA A 49 -11.73 -16.83 -20.15
CA ALA A 49 -13.09 -17.03 -20.67
C ALA A 49 -13.50 -15.91 -21.64
N ALA A 50 -13.13 -14.66 -21.36
CA ALA A 50 -13.38 -13.52 -22.26
C ALA A 50 -12.58 -13.65 -23.55
N THR A 51 -11.29 -13.99 -23.45
CA THR A 51 -10.41 -14.28 -24.60
C THR A 51 -10.94 -15.42 -25.44
N ALA A 52 -11.31 -16.55 -24.83
CA ALA A 52 -11.87 -17.70 -25.56
C ALA A 52 -13.18 -17.34 -26.28
N SER A 53 -14.04 -16.53 -25.64
CA SER A 53 -15.28 -16.05 -26.26
C SER A 53 -15.00 -15.16 -27.47
N PHE A 54 -14.02 -14.25 -27.36
CA PHE A 54 -13.59 -13.40 -28.47
C PHE A 54 -13.01 -14.23 -29.63
N VAL A 55 -12.12 -15.17 -29.34
CA VAL A 55 -11.53 -16.05 -30.37
C VAL A 55 -12.62 -16.86 -31.06
N ALA A 56 -13.55 -17.47 -30.32
CA ALA A 56 -14.65 -18.22 -30.90
C ALA A 56 -15.54 -17.37 -31.82
N ALA A 57 -15.84 -16.12 -31.41
CA ALA A 57 -16.62 -15.20 -32.23
C ALA A 57 -15.88 -14.83 -33.52
N VAL A 58 -14.59 -14.48 -33.43
CA VAL A 58 -13.78 -14.15 -34.62
C VAL A 58 -13.62 -15.36 -35.55
N THR A 59 -13.40 -16.55 -35.00
CA THR A 59 -13.31 -17.78 -35.80
C THR A 59 -14.62 -18.12 -36.49
N PHE A 60 -15.77 -17.91 -35.84
CA PHE A 60 -17.08 -18.10 -36.44
C PHE A 60 -17.30 -17.15 -37.63
N GLU A 61 -17.02 -15.85 -37.45
CA GLU A 61 -17.11 -14.86 -38.54
C GLU A 61 -16.14 -15.16 -39.68
N ALA A 62 -14.91 -15.56 -39.37
CA ALA A 62 -13.92 -15.97 -40.36
C ALA A 62 -14.38 -17.20 -41.15
N ALA A 63 -14.99 -18.19 -40.50
CA ALA A 63 -15.54 -19.37 -41.16
C ALA A 63 -16.70 -19.01 -42.10
N ALA A 64 -17.55 -18.06 -41.72
CA ALA A 64 -18.63 -17.55 -42.57
C ALA A 64 -18.09 -16.85 -43.82
N LEU A 65 -17.03 -16.03 -43.69
CA LEU A 65 -16.36 -15.38 -44.81
C LEU A 65 -15.77 -16.38 -45.82
N LEU A 66 -15.18 -17.48 -45.33
CA LEU A 66 -14.60 -18.52 -46.17
C LEU A 66 -15.66 -19.29 -47.00
N GLN A 67 -16.91 -19.35 -46.53
CA GLN A 67 -18.02 -19.96 -47.27
C GLN A 67 -18.61 -19.04 -48.34
N GLY A 68 -18.46 -17.71 -48.20
CA GLY A 68 -19.00 -16.70 -49.12
C GLY A 68 -18.18 -16.46 -50.39
N GLY A 69 -17.00 -17.09 -50.51
CA GLY A 69 -16.07 -16.95 -51.64
C GLY A 69 -14.82 -16.12 -51.33
N PHE A 70 -13.72 -16.42 -52.01
CA PHE A 70 -12.43 -15.75 -51.81
C PHE A 70 -12.27 -14.56 -52.75
N ASP A 71 -12.63 -13.36 -52.30
CA ASP A 71 -12.21 -12.12 -52.92
C ASP A 71 -11.01 -11.48 -52.18
N GLY A 72 -10.37 -10.48 -52.79
CA GLY A 72 -9.23 -9.78 -52.18
C GLY A 72 -9.59 -9.04 -50.88
N GLY A 73 -10.88 -8.78 -50.63
CA GLY A 73 -11.37 -8.18 -49.39
C GLY A 73 -11.40 -9.19 -48.24
N ALA A 74 -11.92 -10.40 -48.49
CA ALA A 74 -11.98 -11.49 -47.54
C ALA A 74 -10.59 -11.90 -47.03
N LEU A 75 -9.58 -11.94 -47.92
CA LEU A 75 -8.18 -12.20 -47.54
C LEU A 75 -7.62 -11.15 -46.57
N LYS A 76 -7.92 -9.86 -46.79
CA LYS A 76 -7.49 -8.77 -45.89
C LYS A 76 -8.18 -8.88 -44.53
N LEU A 77 -9.49 -9.16 -44.51
CA LEU A 77 -10.25 -9.33 -43.27
C LEU A 77 -9.75 -10.54 -42.45
N LEU A 78 -9.43 -11.65 -43.12
CA LEU A 78 -8.85 -12.82 -42.46
C LEU A 78 -7.49 -12.51 -41.84
N ALA A 79 -6.62 -11.77 -42.56
CA ALA A 79 -5.33 -11.35 -42.02
C ALA A 79 -5.48 -10.45 -40.78
N ILE A 80 -6.42 -9.49 -40.82
CA ILE A 80 -6.75 -8.64 -39.66
C ILE A 80 -7.27 -9.48 -38.48
N ALA A 81 -8.15 -10.45 -38.75
CA ALA A 81 -8.70 -11.35 -37.73
C ALA A 81 -7.60 -12.16 -37.03
N VAL A 82 -6.64 -12.72 -37.79
CA VAL A 82 -5.50 -13.45 -37.22
C VAL A 82 -4.63 -12.55 -36.35
N VAL A 83 -4.32 -11.34 -36.82
CA VAL A 83 -3.54 -10.37 -36.04
C VAL A 83 -4.27 -9.96 -34.76
N ALA A 84 -5.58 -9.69 -34.84
CA ALA A 84 -6.40 -9.32 -33.69
C ALA A 84 -6.47 -10.45 -32.66
N VAL A 85 -6.68 -11.70 -33.09
CA VAL A 85 -6.66 -12.88 -32.21
C VAL A 85 -5.30 -13.05 -31.56
N GLY A 86 -4.21 -12.98 -32.33
CA GLY A 86 -2.85 -13.10 -31.81
C GLY A 86 -2.54 -12.03 -30.77
N ALA A 87 -2.90 -10.78 -31.03
CA ALA A 87 -2.73 -9.68 -30.09
C ALA A 87 -3.54 -9.90 -28.80
N VAL A 88 -4.82 -10.27 -28.89
CA VAL A 88 -5.67 -10.52 -27.72
C VAL A 88 -5.16 -11.69 -26.87
N VAL A 89 -4.74 -12.79 -27.50
CA VAL A 89 -4.16 -13.94 -26.79
C VAL A 89 -2.86 -13.57 -26.10
N PHE A 90 -1.98 -12.82 -26.78
CA PHE A 90 -0.72 -12.36 -26.20
C PHE A 90 -0.95 -11.46 -24.98
N VAL A 91 -1.82 -10.46 -25.11
CA VAL A 91 -2.15 -9.54 -24.01
C VAL A 91 -2.81 -10.31 -22.86
N ALA A 92 -3.77 -11.19 -23.12
CA ALA A 92 -4.40 -11.98 -22.07
C ALA A 92 -3.39 -12.87 -21.32
N GLY A 93 -2.46 -13.50 -22.05
CA GLY A 93 -1.40 -14.31 -21.47
C GLY A 93 -0.45 -13.49 -20.59
N SER A 94 -0.03 -12.32 -21.08
CA SER A 94 0.84 -11.41 -20.30
C SER A 94 0.13 -10.86 -19.07
N THR A 95 -1.16 -10.52 -19.14
CA THR A 95 -1.94 -10.07 -17.97
C THR A 95 -2.08 -11.16 -16.92
N VAL A 96 -2.44 -12.39 -17.32
CA VAL A 96 -2.58 -13.52 -16.39
C VAL A 96 -1.26 -13.80 -15.68
N LEU A 97 -0.16 -13.79 -16.43
CA LEU A 97 1.16 -14.03 -15.88
C LEU A 97 1.62 -12.88 -14.98
N GLY A 98 1.36 -11.62 -15.38
CA GLY A 98 1.59 -10.43 -14.57
C GLY A 98 0.84 -10.48 -13.25
N LEU A 99 -0.46 -10.79 -13.27
CA LEU A 99 -1.29 -10.92 -12.08
C LEU A 99 -0.78 -12.01 -11.11
N ARG A 100 -0.38 -13.17 -11.65
CA ARG A 100 0.17 -14.26 -10.83
C ARG A 100 1.50 -13.89 -10.19
N ARG A 101 2.38 -13.19 -10.91
CA ARG A 101 3.64 -12.69 -10.35
C ARG A 101 3.41 -11.61 -9.31
N ALA A 102 2.60 -10.60 -9.64
CA ALA A 102 2.36 -9.44 -8.81
C ALA A 102 1.67 -9.78 -7.48
N LEU A 103 0.78 -10.79 -7.48
CA LEU A 103 0.09 -11.25 -6.26
C LEU A 103 0.77 -12.46 -5.58
N GLY A 104 1.73 -13.10 -6.25
CA GLY A 104 2.47 -14.27 -5.75
C GLY A 104 3.85 -13.93 -5.17
N ALA A 105 4.51 -12.88 -5.67
CA ALA A 105 5.78 -12.40 -5.15
C ALA A 105 5.51 -11.30 -4.13
N PHE A 106 5.81 -11.55 -2.86
CA PHE A 106 5.93 -10.48 -1.88
C PHE A 106 7.08 -10.79 -0.93
N GLU A 107 8.28 -10.39 -1.33
CA GLU A 107 9.30 -10.00 -0.35
C GLU A 107 9.05 -8.53 -0.03
N PRO A 108 8.90 -8.15 1.25
CA PRO A 108 8.84 -6.74 1.62
C PRO A 108 10.14 -6.09 1.17
N ASP A 109 10.09 -5.23 0.15
CA ASP A 109 11.24 -4.41 -0.20
C ASP A 109 11.63 -3.60 1.04
N PRO A 110 12.92 -3.54 1.40
CA PRO A 110 13.35 -2.80 2.56
C PRO A 110 12.94 -1.34 2.44
N LEU A 111 12.31 -0.78 3.49
CA LEU A 111 11.90 0.62 3.50
C LEU A 111 13.15 1.52 3.42
N PRO A 112 13.33 2.33 2.37
CA PRO A 112 14.41 3.31 2.35
C PRO A 112 14.08 4.43 3.34
N ILE A 113 15.00 4.72 4.27
CA ILE A 113 14.84 5.80 5.26
C ILE A 113 16.09 6.68 5.20
N ILE A 114 15.92 7.99 5.02
CA ILE A 114 17.04 8.92 5.06
C ILE A 114 17.33 9.29 6.52
N GLY A 115 18.43 8.80 7.07
CA GLY A 115 18.75 9.06 8.47
C GLY A 115 19.91 8.24 9.02
N ARG A 116 20.17 8.43 10.30
CA ARG A 116 21.23 7.72 11.05
C ARG A 116 20.66 7.11 12.31
N THR A 117 21.13 5.93 12.66
CA THR A 117 20.80 5.32 13.96
C THR A 117 21.41 6.13 15.09
N VAL A 118 20.68 6.29 16.19
CA VAL A 118 21.17 6.91 17.42
C VAL A 118 21.21 5.85 18.51
N THR A 119 22.39 5.59 19.08
CA THR A 119 22.57 4.57 20.12
C THR A 119 22.24 5.11 21.52
N PRO A 120 21.99 4.24 22.51
CA PRO A 120 21.79 4.65 23.91
C PRO A 120 22.92 5.51 24.48
N GLU A 121 24.15 5.26 24.06
CA GLU A 121 25.35 6.00 24.51
C GLU A 121 25.39 7.41 23.92
N GLN A 122 24.89 7.60 22.71
CA GLN A 122 24.87 8.90 22.03
C GLN A 122 23.79 9.83 22.58
N ALA A 123 22.64 9.30 23.01
CA ALA A 123 21.52 10.11 23.49
C ALA A 123 20.81 9.46 24.70
N PRO A 124 21.48 9.30 25.85
CA PRO A 124 20.93 8.56 26.99
C PRO A 124 19.63 9.18 27.55
N GLY A 125 19.49 10.50 27.46
CA GLY A 125 18.26 11.20 27.87
C GLY A 125 17.04 10.84 27.00
N LEU A 126 17.26 10.73 25.68
CA LEU A 126 16.22 10.31 24.73
C LEU A 126 15.79 8.88 25.02
N TRP A 127 16.74 7.95 25.16
CA TRP A 127 16.42 6.55 25.42
C TRP A 127 15.68 6.36 26.75
N ARG A 128 16.07 7.07 27.82
CA ARG A 128 15.30 7.08 29.08
C ARG A 128 13.87 7.57 28.90
N LEU A 129 13.66 8.62 28.09
CA LEU A 129 12.31 9.11 27.77
C LEU A 129 11.50 8.03 27.03
N LEU A 130 12.07 7.43 25.98
CA LEU A 130 11.42 6.37 25.20
C LEU A 130 11.03 5.19 26.07
N GLU A 131 11.94 4.73 26.93
CA GLU A 131 11.70 3.62 27.84
C GLU A 131 10.63 3.94 28.87
N GLY A 132 10.63 5.15 29.43
CA GLY A 132 9.61 5.60 30.37
C GLY A 132 8.22 5.69 29.72
N LEU A 133 8.13 6.22 28.50
CA LEU A 133 6.88 6.30 27.75
C LEU A 133 6.36 4.90 27.39
N ALA A 134 7.24 4.03 26.86
CA ALA A 134 6.87 2.67 26.50
C ALA A 134 6.38 1.88 27.73
N ALA A 135 7.04 2.02 28.89
CA ALA A 135 6.63 1.37 30.12
C ALA A 135 5.25 1.84 30.60
N ARG A 136 4.98 3.15 30.55
CA ARG A 136 3.67 3.72 30.94
C ARG A 136 2.53 3.29 30.01
N LEU A 137 2.82 3.09 28.73
CA LEU A 137 1.86 2.63 27.72
C LEU A 137 1.69 1.10 27.68
N GLY A 138 2.58 0.33 28.32
CA GLY A 138 2.68 -1.10 28.07
C GLY A 138 3.03 -1.42 26.61
N ALA A 139 3.73 -0.52 25.93
CA ALA A 139 4.13 -0.64 24.53
C ALA A 139 5.40 -1.46 24.37
N LEU A 140 5.56 -2.10 23.21
CA LEU A 140 6.86 -2.66 22.83
C LEU A 140 7.86 -1.53 22.57
N LYS A 141 9.04 -1.62 23.17
CA LYS A 141 10.14 -0.66 22.96
C LYS A 141 10.64 -0.72 21.50
N PRO A 142 11.00 0.42 20.88
CA PRO A 142 11.72 0.41 19.62
C PRO A 142 13.08 -0.29 19.81
N GLU A 143 13.50 -1.05 18.81
CA GLU A 143 14.80 -1.73 18.76
C GLU A 143 15.86 -0.85 18.09
N ALA A 144 15.41 0.06 17.21
CA ALA A 144 16.27 1.06 16.57
C ALA A 144 15.59 2.43 16.61
N VAL A 145 16.37 3.45 16.94
CA VAL A 145 15.97 4.86 16.82
C VAL A 145 16.75 5.46 15.66
N VAL A 146 16.04 5.98 14.67
CA VAL A 146 16.62 6.62 13.50
C VAL A 146 16.28 8.10 13.57
N VAL A 147 17.26 8.94 13.27
CA VAL A 147 17.11 10.38 13.27
C VAL A 147 17.44 10.90 11.86
N GLY A 148 16.57 11.75 11.32
CA GLY A 148 16.71 12.27 9.96
C GLY A 148 16.12 13.67 9.80
N LEU A 149 16.04 14.14 8.55
CA LEU A 149 15.63 15.52 8.22
C LEU A 149 14.28 15.60 7.51
N THR A 150 13.96 14.64 6.65
CA THR A 150 12.95 14.82 5.58
C THR A 150 11.54 14.38 5.93
N GLU A 151 11.39 13.43 6.86
CA GLU A 151 10.08 12.83 7.18
C GLU A 151 9.47 13.39 8.47
N GLY A 152 8.19 13.06 8.75
CA GLY A 152 7.56 13.29 10.05
C GLY A 152 7.99 12.25 11.09
N PHE A 153 7.46 12.32 12.32
CA PHE A 153 7.59 11.21 13.26
C PHE A 153 6.84 9.99 12.72
N PHE A 154 7.46 8.81 12.80
CA PHE A 154 6.78 7.58 12.45
C PHE A 154 7.40 6.36 13.14
N VAL A 155 6.63 5.29 13.18
CA VAL A 155 7.12 3.95 13.53
C VAL A 155 6.95 2.96 12.38
N SER A 156 7.91 2.04 12.26
CA SER A 156 7.87 0.98 11.25
C SER A 156 8.40 -0.34 11.81
N ALA A 157 7.82 -1.46 11.38
CA ALA A 157 8.28 -2.78 11.75
C ALA A 157 8.69 -3.56 10.49
N GLY A 158 9.96 -3.94 10.40
CA GLY A 158 10.48 -4.71 9.27
C GLY A 158 11.89 -4.31 8.85
N PRO A 159 12.37 -4.85 7.72
CA PRO A 159 13.65 -4.45 7.16
C PRO A 159 13.57 -3.02 6.60
N ALA A 160 14.57 -2.22 6.93
CA ALA A 160 14.79 -0.88 6.39
C ALA A 160 16.25 -0.73 5.96
N VAL A 161 16.49 0.14 4.98
CA VAL A 161 17.82 0.52 4.53
C VAL A 161 17.98 2.02 4.76
N LEU A 162 19.00 2.38 5.54
CA LEU A 162 19.31 3.76 5.84
C LEU A 162 20.16 4.38 4.74
N GLU A 163 19.68 5.45 4.13
CA GLU A 163 20.42 6.22 3.15
C GLU A 163 21.06 7.47 3.81
N PRO A 164 22.24 7.92 3.34
CA PRO A 164 23.02 7.41 2.21
C PRO A 164 23.96 6.22 2.55
N GLY A 165 24.02 5.79 3.80
CA GLY A 165 25.00 4.81 4.27
C GLY A 165 24.72 3.35 3.92
N ARG A 166 23.56 3.06 3.30
CA ARG A 166 22.99 1.73 3.02
C ARG A 166 23.00 0.75 4.20
N ALA A 167 22.97 1.27 5.42
CA ALA A 167 22.98 0.44 6.62
C ALA A 167 21.63 -0.26 6.77
N ARG A 168 21.63 -1.59 6.96
CA ARG A 168 20.41 -2.36 7.16
C ARG A 168 19.99 -2.31 8.62
N VAL A 169 18.74 -1.93 8.85
CA VAL A 169 18.09 -1.94 10.16
C VAL A 169 16.89 -2.87 10.09
N THR A 170 16.63 -3.61 11.16
CA THR A 170 15.50 -4.53 11.23
C THR A 170 14.83 -4.39 12.58
N GLY A 171 13.58 -4.83 12.67
CA GLY A 171 12.82 -4.79 13.92
C GLY A 171 11.90 -3.58 14.00
N ARG A 172 11.66 -3.10 15.22
CA ARG A 172 10.81 -1.93 15.50
C ARG A 172 11.63 -0.66 15.44
N ILE A 173 11.39 0.16 14.43
CA ILE A 173 12.10 1.40 14.16
C ILE A 173 11.22 2.56 14.63
N LEU A 174 11.79 3.49 15.39
CA LEU A 174 11.20 4.80 15.66
C LEU A 174 12.04 5.84 14.92
N TYR A 175 11.40 6.58 14.01
CA TYR A 175 12.04 7.68 13.32
C TYR A 175 11.68 9.02 13.97
N LEU A 176 12.69 9.84 14.24
CA LEU A 176 12.57 11.15 14.88
C LEU A 176 13.17 12.23 13.97
N PRO A 177 12.37 13.18 13.46
CA PRO A 177 12.90 14.22 12.60
C PRO A 177 13.53 15.37 13.37
N LEU A 178 14.83 15.62 13.13
CA LEU A 178 15.60 16.69 13.77
C LEU A 178 14.94 18.07 13.68
N PRO A 179 14.40 18.51 12.52
CA PRO A 179 13.82 19.85 12.43
C PRO A 179 12.65 20.05 13.39
N TYR A 180 11.82 19.02 13.61
CA TYR A 180 10.74 19.10 14.59
C TYR A 180 11.29 19.05 16.02
N LEU A 181 12.27 18.19 16.31
CA LEU A 181 12.91 18.16 17.64
C LEU A 181 13.50 19.51 18.05
N ALA A 182 14.00 20.30 17.09
CA ALA A 182 14.54 21.64 17.34
C ALA A 182 13.46 22.72 17.55
N LEU A 183 12.26 22.52 17.01
CA LEU A 183 11.18 23.52 16.99
C LEU A 183 10.04 23.23 17.99
N MET A 184 10.06 22.05 18.62
CA MET A 184 9.01 21.56 19.50
C MET A 184 9.50 21.44 20.94
N ARG A 185 8.58 21.59 21.89
CA ARG A 185 8.86 21.40 23.31
C ARG A 185 9.01 19.92 23.64
N GLY A 186 9.73 19.61 24.71
CA GLY A 186 9.94 18.21 25.13
C GLY A 186 8.65 17.46 25.46
N ASP A 187 7.64 18.13 26.00
CA ASP A 187 6.31 17.56 26.29
C ASP A 187 5.50 17.31 25.01
N GLU A 188 5.61 18.19 24.01
CA GLU A 188 4.99 18.01 22.68
C GLU A 188 5.63 16.82 21.94
N VAL A 189 6.97 16.72 21.96
CA VAL A 189 7.71 15.58 21.39
C VAL A 189 7.35 14.29 22.12
N ALA A 190 7.28 14.31 23.45
CA ALA A 190 6.88 13.13 24.24
C ALA A 190 5.44 12.69 23.93
N ALA A 191 4.53 13.63 23.64
CA ALA A 191 3.15 13.32 23.26
C ALA A 191 3.10 12.62 21.90
N ILE A 192 3.86 13.10 20.91
CA ILE A 192 3.96 12.46 19.59
C ILE A 192 4.62 11.09 19.71
N ILE A 193 5.73 10.97 20.45
CA ILE A 193 6.36 9.66 20.69
C ILE A 193 5.39 8.70 21.37
N GLY A 194 4.61 9.17 22.35
CA GLY A 194 3.56 8.36 22.98
C GLY A 194 2.50 7.88 21.98
N HIS A 195 2.07 8.75 21.07
CA HIS A 195 1.20 8.38 19.95
C HIS A 195 1.86 7.31 19.06
N GLU A 196 3.11 7.53 18.63
CA GLU A 196 3.83 6.59 17.76
C GLU A 196 4.03 5.22 18.43
N LEU A 197 4.39 5.19 19.72
CA LEU A 197 4.53 3.97 20.49
C LEU A 197 3.19 3.26 20.71
N ALA A 198 2.06 3.96 20.67
CA ALA A 198 0.74 3.33 20.75
C ALA A 198 0.46 2.45 19.52
N HIS A 199 1.07 2.72 18.36
CA HIS A 199 1.00 1.80 17.21
C HIS A 199 1.79 0.49 17.46
N TYR A 200 2.68 0.46 18.46
CA TYR A 200 3.29 -0.76 19.01
C TYR A 200 2.56 -1.32 20.23
N ALA A 201 1.73 -0.54 20.91
CA ALA A 201 1.00 -0.92 22.12
C ALA A 201 -0.43 -1.35 21.78
N GLY A 202 -0.66 -2.66 21.68
CA GLY A 202 -2.00 -3.22 21.54
C GLY A 202 -1.99 -4.60 20.91
N GLY A 203 -3.08 -5.36 21.05
CA GLY A 203 -3.30 -6.67 20.41
C GLY A 203 -3.35 -6.66 18.86
N ASP A 204 -2.71 -5.66 18.26
CA ASP A 204 -2.83 -5.17 16.89
C ASP A 204 -1.55 -5.38 16.08
N THR A 205 -0.52 -6.04 16.65
CA THR A 205 0.73 -6.38 15.92
C THR A 205 0.45 -7.17 14.66
N THR A 206 -0.53 -8.09 14.68
CA THR A 206 -0.92 -8.85 13.48
C THR A 206 -1.55 -7.95 12.42
N TYR A 207 -2.41 -7.01 12.80
CA TYR A 207 -3.04 -6.10 11.84
C TYR A 207 -2.01 -5.09 11.28
N SER A 208 -1.29 -4.41 12.17
CA SER A 208 -0.36 -3.33 11.81
C SER A 208 0.92 -3.84 11.16
N GLN A 209 1.56 -4.86 11.72
CA GLN A 209 2.89 -5.31 11.26
C GLN A 209 2.81 -6.39 10.19
N ARG A 210 1.69 -7.11 10.05
CA ARG A 210 1.54 -8.16 9.04
C ARG A 210 0.54 -7.80 7.95
N PHE A 211 -0.68 -7.39 8.33
CA PHE A 211 -1.73 -7.16 7.34
C PHE A 211 -1.50 -5.89 6.50
N LEU A 212 -1.23 -4.73 7.12
CA LEU A 212 -1.09 -3.47 6.36
C LEU A 212 0.03 -3.49 5.30
N PRO A 213 1.25 -4.03 5.57
CA PRO A 213 2.28 -4.11 4.54
C PRO A 213 1.87 -5.00 3.35
N ILE A 214 1.24 -6.15 3.63
CA ILE A 214 0.72 -7.05 2.60
C ILE A 214 -0.39 -6.36 1.80
N TYR A 215 -1.26 -5.61 2.48
CA TYR A 215 -2.35 -4.87 1.86
C TYR A 215 -1.84 -3.83 0.86
N ALA A 216 -0.95 -2.93 1.30
CA ALA A 216 -0.35 -1.90 0.45
C ALA A 216 0.45 -2.51 -0.70
N GLY A 217 1.03 -3.68 -0.46
CA GLY A 217 1.70 -4.45 -1.48
C GLY A 217 0.82 -4.93 -2.61
N VAL A 218 -0.30 -5.57 -2.27
CA VAL A 218 -1.29 -6.04 -3.24
C VAL A 218 -1.90 -4.88 -4.02
N GLU A 219 -2.16 -3.75 -3.37
CA GLU A 219 -2.63 -2.52 -4.03
C GLU A 219 -1.65 -2.07 -5.12
N ARG A 220 -0.37 -1.84 -4.78
CA ARG A 220 0.67 -1.46 -5.76
C ARG A 220 0.80 -2.46 -6.90
N SER A 221 0.74 -3.75 -6.58
CA SER A 221 0.80 -4.83 -7.57
C SER A 221 -0.37 -4.80 -8.54
N LEU A 222 -1.58 -4.48 -8.08
CA LEU A 222 -2.76 -4.34 -8.94
C LEU A 222 -2.70 -3.07 -9.77
N ASP A 223 -2.23 -1.96 -9.20
CA ASP A 223 -2.05 -0.69 -9.92
C ASP A 223 -1.04 -0.84 -11.07
N ALA A 224 0.12 -1.47 -10.81
CA ALA A 224 1.11 -1.74 -11.84
C ALA A 224 0.57 -2.61 -12.99
N VAL A 225 -0.27 -3.61 -12.67
CA VAL A 225 -0.95 -4.42 -13.69
C VAL A 225 -1.97 -3.58 -14.45
N ALA A 226 -2.72 -2.71 -13.79
CA ALA A 226 -3.70 -1.84 -14.45
C ALA A 226 -3.03 -0.81 -15.38
N GLU A 227 -1.96 -0.15 -14.94
CA GLU A 227 -1.16 0.80 -15.70
C GLU A 227 -0.57 0.19 -16.97
N GLY A 228 0.04 -1.01 -16.86
CA GLY A 228 0.61 -1.73 -18.00
C GLY A 228 -0.41 -2.10 -19.09
N HIS A 229 -1.71 -1.97 -18.83
CA HIS A 229 -2.79 -2.31 -19.76
C HIS A 229 -3.68 -1.12 -20.13
N GLN A 230 -3.30 0.12 -19.79
CA GLN A 230 -4.05 1.36 -20.10
C GLN A 230 -4.24 1.67 -21.60
N GLY A 231 -3.78 0.80 -22.51
CA GLY A 231 -4.05 0.86 -23.95
C GLY A 231 -4.47 -0.48 -24.59
N SER A 232 -4.80 -1.50 -23.78
CA SER A 232 -5.24 -2.80 -24.30
C SER A 232 -6.63 -2.72 -24.95
N LEU A 233 -6.88 -3.59 -25.95
CA LEU A 233 -8.23 -3.80 -26.49
C LEU A 233 -9.16 -4.05 -25.29
N GLY A 234 -10.20 -3.21 -25.11
CA GLY A 234 -10.99 -3.06 -23.87
C GLY A 234 -11.65 -4.33 -23.30
N LEU A 235 -11.40 -5.50 -23.89
CA LEU A 235 -11.77 -6.84 -23.46
C LEU A 235 -11.31 -7.18 -22.02
N LEU A 236 -10.15 -6.69 -21.59
CA LEU A 236 -9.63 -6.95 -20.24
C LEU A 236 -10.09 -5.92 -19.19
N GLY A 237 -10.65 -4.80 -19.65
CA GLY A 237 -11.12 -3.70 -18.81
C GLY A 237 -12.07 -4.15 -17.68
N PRO A 238 -13.08 -5.00 -17.93
CA PRO A 238 -13.97 -5.49 -16.88
C PRO A 238 -13.25 -6.24 -15.75
N SER A 239 -12.29 -7.11 -16.08
CA SER A 239 -11.52 -7.88 -15.09
C SER A 239 -10.65 -6.96 -14.21
N LEU A 240 -9.98 -5.98 -14.83
CA LEU A 240 -9.16 -5.01 -14.10
C LEU A 240 -10.02 -4.11 -13.19
N ARG A 241 -11.17 -3.63 -13.68
CA ARG A 241 -12.12 -2.84 -12.88
C ARG A 241 -12.70 -3.63 -11.71
N LEU A 242 -12.87 -4.94 -11.83
CA LEU A 242 -13.23 -5.79 -10.68
C LEU A 242 -12.11 -5.84 -9.64
N GLY A 243 -10.85 -5.87 -10.07
CA GLY A 243 -9.67 -5.69 -9.22
C GLY A 243 -9.75 -4.44 -8.36
N VAL A 244 -9.87 -3.31 -9.04
CA VAL A 244 -9.99 -2.00 -8.41
C VAL A 244 -11.20 -1.95 -7.49
N PHE A 245 -12.38 -2.42 -7.94
CA PHE A 245 -13.59 -2.44 -7.12
C PHE A 245 -13.38 -3.22 -5.82
N VAL A 246 -12.84 -4.44 -5.89
CA VAL A 246 -12.62 -5.26 -4.69
C VAL A 246 -11.67 -4.52 -3.75
N MET A 247 -10.58 -3.93 -4.26
CA MET A 247 -9.67 -3.14 -3.43
C MET A 247 -10.38 -1.96 -2.78
N GLU A 248 -11.18 -1.18 -3.52
CA GLU A 248 -11.94 -0.06 -2.97
C GLU A 248 -12.84 -0.48 -1.79
N ARG A 249 -13.46 -1.67 -1.86
CA ARG A 249 -14.27 -2.20 -0.75
C ARG A 249 -13.43 -2.45 0.50
N PHE A 250 -12.21 -2.97 0.33
CA PHE A 250 -11.26 -3.14 1.44
C PHE A 250 -10.69 -1.80 1.92
N HIS A 251 -10.40 -0.84 1.03
CA HIS A 251 -9.92 0.49 1.39
C HIS A 251 -10.84 1.22 2.34
N LEU A 252 -12.16 1.09 2.17
CA LEU A 252 -13.14 1.70 3.09
C LEU A 252 -13.04 1.10 4.50
N ALA A 253 -12.79 -0.21 4.62
CA ALA A 253 -12.60 -0.88 5.90
C ALA A 253 -11.24 -0.51 6.53
N VAL A 254 -10.17 -0.53 5.74
CA VAL A 254 -8.83 -0.13 6.20
C VAL A 254 -8.84 1.32 6.69
N ARG A 255 -9.46 2.26 5.95
CA ARG A 255 -9.60 3.66 6.38
C ARG A 255 -10.39 3.82 7.67
N HIS A 256 -11.47 3.05 7.83
CA HIS A 256 -12.27 3.07 9.07
C HIS A 256 -11.44 2.64 10.29
N TRP A 257 -10.69 1.54 10.17
CA TRP A 257 -9.87 1.03 11.26
C TRP A 257 -8.61 1.87 11.51
N SER A 258 -8.02 2.43 10.46
CA SER A 258 -6.93 3.40 10.57
C SER A 258 -7.38 4.61 11.39
N ARG A 259 -8.51 5.25 11.07
CA ARG A 259 -9.04 6.37 11.88
C ARG A 259 -9.29 6.00 13.35
N THR A 260 -9.85 4.82 13.59
CA THR A 260 -10.09 4.34 14.95
C THR A 260 -8.78 4.16 15.73
N ARG A 261 -7.72 3.70 15.05
CA ARG A 261 -6.39 3.59 15.62
C ARG A 261 -5.74 4.94 15.89
N GLU A 262 -5.84 5.90 14.97
CA GLU A 262 -5.30 7.25 15.20
C GLU A 262 -5.91 7.89 16.45
N PHE A 263 -7.24 7.80 16.64
CA PHE A 263 -7.86 8.29 17.87
C PHE A 263 -7.39 7.56 19.14
N ALA A 264 -7.15 6.25 19.06
CA ALA A 264 -6.60 5.49 20.17
C ALA A 264 -5.15 5.87 20.47
N ALA A 265 -4.35 6.13 19.44
CA ALA A 265 -2.97 6.60 19.55
C ALA A 265 -2.90 8.03 20.12
N ASP A 266 -3.80 8.92 19.70
CA ASP A 266 -3.94 10.27 20.28
C ASP A 266 -4.29 10.21 21.77
N ALA A 267 -5.25 9.36 22.14
CA ALA A 267 -5.62 9.16 23.53
C ALA A 267 -4.45 8.58 24.36
N ALA A 268 -3.70 7.63 23.78
CA ALA A 268 -2.51 7.06 24.41
C ALA A 268 -1.41 8.12 24.61
N GLY A 269 -1.08 8.89 23.57
CA GLY A 269 -0.10 9.99 23.66
C GLY A 269 -0.48 11.03 24.73
N ALA A 270 -1.75 11.41 24.81
CA ALA A 270 -2.27 12.32 25.84
C ALA A 270 -2.20 11.72 27.25
N SER A 271 -2.47 10.41 27.40
CA SER A 271 -2.47 9.72 28.70
C SER A 271 -1.09 9.65 29.36
N VAL A 272 -0.01 9.61 28.56
CA VAL A 272 1.37 9.62 29.07
C VAL A 272 2.00 11.00 29.17
N THR A 273 1.34 12.02 28.65
CA THR A 273 1.77 13.41 28.77
C THR A 273 0.65 14.26 29.35
N SER A 274 -0.04 15.04 28.52
CA SER A 274 -1.27 15.76 28.85
C SER A 274 -2.06 16.06 27.57
N ILE A 275 -3.37 16.29 27.71
CA ILE A 275 -4.25 16.70 26.59
C ILE A 275 -3.73 17.98 25.93
N ASP A 276 -3.29 18.93 26.76
CA ASP A 276 -2.76 20.22 26.33
C ASP A 276 -1.43 20.08 25.56
N ALA A 277 -0.53 19.19 25.98
CA ALA A 277 0.69 18.87 25.24
C ALA A 277 0.38 18.21 23.89
N SER A 278 -0.54 17.25 23.84
CA SER A 278 -0.98 16.63 22.58
C SER A 278 -1.62 17.64 21.62
N ALA A 279 -2.49 18.52 22.12
CA ALA A 279 -3.14 19.54 21.30
C ALA A 279 -2.12 20.53 20.72
N ARG A 280 -1.18 21.01 21.53
CA ARG A 280 -0.08 21.85 21.05
C ARG A 280 0.79 21.12 20.04
N ALA A 281 1.12 19.85 20.28
CA ALA A 281 1.94 19.07 19.37
C ALA A 281 1.30 18.99 17.97
N LEU A 282 0.00 18.71 17.88
CA LEU A 282 -0.73 18.69 16.60
C LEU A 282 -0.71 20.06 15.91
N LEU A 283 -1.01 21.13 16.64
CA LEU A 283 -0.99 22.49 16.09
C LEU A 283 0.41 22.89 15.63
N ARG A 284 1.45 22.56 16.41
CA ARG A 284 2.83 22.90 16.10
C ARG A 284 3.31 22.13 14.88
N THR A 285 3.11 20.82 14.84
CA THR A 285 3.46 19.96 13.70
C THR A 285 2.84 20.47 12.40
N GLY A 286 1.54 20.80 12.44
CA GLY A 286 0.84 21.37 11.28
C GLY A 286 1.38 22.75 10.86
N ALA A 287 1.73 23.61 11.82
CA ALA A 287 2.23 24.95 11.53
C ALA A 287 3.67 24.97 11.00
N VAL A 288 4.56 24.13 11.53
CA VAL A 288 5.98 24.12 11.14
C VAL A 288 6.27 23.26 9.92
N GLY A 289 5.45 22.24 9.65
CA GLY A 289 5.66 21.27 8.57
C GLY A 289 5.91 21.89 7.19
N PRO A 290 5.05 22.79 6.69
CA PRO A 290 5.27 23.46 5.40
C PRO A 290 6.59 24.23 5.37
N ARG A 291 6.94 24.92 6.47
CA ARG A 291 8.16 25.73 6.52
C ARG A 291 9.42 24.87 6.57
N ILE A 292 9.39 23.74 7.28
CA ILE A 292 10.48 22.76 7.28
C ILE A 292 10.67 22.23 5.85
N PHE A 293 9.58 21.82 5.20
CA PHE A 293 9.63 21.29 3.83
C PHE A 293 10.23 22.30 2.84
N GLU A 294 9.72 23.54 2.82
CA GLU A 294 10.27 24.62 1.98
C GLU A 294 11.77 24.84 2.21
N THR A 295 12.19 24.86 3.48
CA THR A 295 13.59 25.11 3.84
C THR A 295 14.50 23.98 3.39
N LEU A 296 14.09 22.73 3.60
CA LEU A 296 14.85 21.56 3.16
C LEU A 296 14.88 21.45 1.63
N GLN A 297 13.77 21.75 0.95
CA GLN A 297 13.71 21.76 -0.51
C GLN A 297 14.64 22.83 -1.09
N ALA A 298 14.61 24.06 -0.57
CA ALA A 298 15.52 25.12 -1.01
C ALA A 298 16.99 24.76 -0.79
N ALA A 299 17.32 24.11 0.34
CA ALA A 299 18.67 23.62 0.60
C ALA A 299 19.08 22.47 -0.34
N ALA A 300 18.14 21.59 -0.72
CA ALA A 300 18.39 20.53 -1.68
C ALA A 300 18.60 21.06 -3.10
N ASP A 301 17.84 22.09 -3.49
CA ASP A 301 17.90 22.71 -4.82
C ASP A 301 19.16 23.59 -4.99
N ALA A 302 19.65 24.20 -3.90
CA ALA A 302 20.86 25.04 -3.90
C ALA A 302 21.79 24.69 -2.72
N PRO A 303 22.49 23.54 -2.76
CA PRO A 303 23.32 23.06 -1.65
C PRO A 303 24.42 24.04 -1.25
N ASP A 304 25.04 24.72 -2.22
CA ASP A 304 26.14 25.66 -2.00
C ASP A 304 25.67 26.98 -1.34
N ALA A 305 24.37 27.26 -1.37
CA ALA A 305 23.76 28.44 -0.75
C ALA A 305 23.08 28.13 0.60
N ALA A 306 23.08 26.86 1.03
CA ALA A 306 22.49 26.46 2.29
C ALA A 306 23.32 27.02 3.46
N PRO A 307 22.69 27.58 4.51
CA PRO A 307 23.41 28.01 5.70
C PRO A 307 24.13 26.81 6.37
N PRO A 308 25.33 27.03 6.94
CA PRO A 308 26.11 25.98 7.57
C PRO A 308 25.46 25.39 8.83
#